data_AF-A0A5C6FET8-F1
#
_entry.id   AF-A0A5C6FET8-F1
#
_cell.length_a   1.000
_cell.length_b   1.000
_cell.length_c   1.000
_cell.angle_alpha   90.00
_cell.angle_beta   90.00
_cell.angle_gamma   90.00
#
_symmetry.space_group_name_H-M   'P 1'
#
loop_
_entity.id
_entity.type
_entity.pdbx_description
1 polymer ?
#
loop_
_entity_poly.entity_id
_entity_poly.type
_entity_poly.pdbx_seq_one_letter_code
_entity_poly.pdbx_strand_id
1 'polypeptide(L)'
;MNDLHKPLLKDPSNRQPERKPVQPPRGRWFKAITIIGSVGVMLWSFSTVLQRSSVSTSVIATPVSAPVDPVEKVTYQQPDSHEFRDAAIELDRAFMKSLANRPRFENTQPVLAPDEFAATWETRTESIRKRINSYADVQPGTVEWDNRESLQAVLEDLPE
;
A
#
# COMPACT_ATOMS: atom_id res chain seq x y z
N MET A 1 -1.69 -73.55 -29.93
CA MET A 1 -2.72 -72.73 -30.60
C MET A 1 -3.65 -72.20 -29.53
N ASN A 2 -4.00 -70.91 -29.63
CA ASN A 2 -4.95 -70.11 -28.83
C ASN A 2 -4.31 -68.94 -28.07
N ASP A 3 -4.28 -67.83 -28.81
CA ASP A 3 -4.87 -66.53 -28.47
C ASP A 3 -4.18 -65.62 -27.44
N LEU A 4 -3.19 -64.93 -28.01
CA LEU A 4 -2.75 -63.58 -27.68
C LEU A 4 -3.94 -62.63 -27.41
N HIS A 5 -4.05 -62.18 -26.17
CA HIS A 5 -4.82 -60.98 -25.82
C HIS A 5 -4.20 -59.75 -26.52
N LYS A 6 -4.89 -59.21 -27.53
CA LYS A 6 -4.65 -57.86 -28.07
C LYS A 6 -5.14 -56.82 -27.07
N PRO A 7 -4.32 -55.84 -26.64
CA PRO A 7 -4.85 -54.65 -26.00
C PRO A 7 -5.55 -53.78 -27.05
N LEU A 8 -6.82 -53.46 -26.76
CA LEU A 8 -7.64 -52.50 -27.50
C LEU A 8 -6.92 -51.14 -27.59
N LEU A 9 -6.50 -50.79 -28.80
CA LEU A 9 -5.99 -49.48 -29.16
C LEU A 9 -7.12 -48.46 -28.94
N LYS A 10 -7.00 -47.64 -27.90
CA LYS A 10 -7.94 -46.59 -27.55
C LYS A 10 -7.80 -45.45 -28.55
N ASP A 11 -8.76 -45.35 -29.46
CA ASP A 11 -8.86 -44.34 -30.51
C ASP A 11 -8.91 -42.92 -29.89
N PRO A 12 -7.94 -42.01 -30.18
CA PRO A 12 -7.93 -40.66 -29.62
C PRO A 12 -8.84 -39.67 -30.37
N SER A 13 -9.56 -40.10 -31.40
CA SER A 13 -10.22 -39.18 -32.36
C SER A 13 -11.65 -38.72 -31.98
N ASN A 14 -12.12 -38.87 -30.74
CA ASN A 14 -13.48 -38.46 -30.37
C ASN A 14 -13.54 -37.65 -29.07
N ARG A 15 -12.85 -36.51 -29.03
CA ARG A 15 -13.14 -35.45 -28.05
C ARG A 15 -13.97 -34.37 -28.73
N GLN A 16 -15.29 -34.53 -28.70
CA GLN A 16 -16.17 -33.38 -28.91
C GLN A 16 -15.86 -32.31 -27.85
N PRO A 17 -15.83 -31.02 -28.19
CA PRO A 17 -15.73 -29.97 -27.19
C PRO A 17 -17.05 -29.94 -26.41
N GLU A 18 -17.02 -30.40 -25.15
CA GLU A 18 -18.11 -30.15 -24.20
C GLU A 18 -18.37 -28.65 -24.15
N ARG A 19 -19.52 -28.25 -24.70
CA ARG A 19 -20.03 -26.89 -24.62
C ARG A 19 -20.28 -26.57 -23.15
N LYS A 20 -19.41 -25.76 -22.56
CA LYS A 20 -19.61 -25.20 -21.22
C LYS A 20 -21.00 -24.55 -21.15
N PRO A 21 -21.81 -24.81 -20.11
CA PRO A 21 -23.09 -24.14 -19.97
C PRO A 21 -22.87 -22.64 -19.75
N VAL A 22 -23.48 -21.83 -20.63
CA VAL A 22 -23.53 -20.37 -20.50
C VAL A 22 -24.34 -20.04 -19.25
N GLN A 23 -23.65 -19.68 -18.17
CA GLN A 23 -24.30 -19.22 -16.95
C GLN A 23 -25.04 -17.89 -17.20
N PRO A 24 -26.25 -17.70 -16.69
CA PRO A 24 -26.99 -16.45 -16.84
C PRO A 24 -26.26 -15.30 -16.10
N PRO A 25 -26.30 -14.05 -16.61
CA PRO A 25 -25.54 -12.93 -16.06
C PRO A 25 -26.15 -12.41 -14.75
N ARG A 26 -25.98 -13.16 -13.65
CA ARG A 26 -26.43 -12.77 -12.29
C ARG A 26 -25.56 -11.70 -11.62
N GLY A 27 -24.51 -11.21 -12.28
CA GLY A 27 -23.54 -10.27 -11.70
C GLY A 27 -23.69 -8.79 -12.06
N ARG A 28 -24.66 -8.39 -12.90
CA ARG A 28 -24.78 -6.98 -13.34
C ARG A 28 -25.23 -6.03 -12.23
N TRP A 29 -26.14 -6.47 -11.36
CA TRP A 29 -26.67 -5.67 -10.25
C TRP A 29 -25.61 -5.45 -9.16
N PHE A 30 -24.84 -6.49 -8.81
CA PHE A 30 -23.73 -6.36 -7.87
C PHE A 30 -22.66 -5.38 -8.36
N LYS A 31 -22.33 -5.41 -9.67
CA LYS A 31 -21.40 -4.43 -10.27
C LYS A 31 -21.92 -3.00 -10.17
N ALA A 32 -23.22 -2.78 -10.39
CA ALA A 32 -23.82 -1.45 -10.26
C ALA A 32 -23.76 -0.94 -8.81
N ILE A 33 -24.06 -1.80 -7.83
CA ILE A 33 -24.00 -1.45 -6.40
C ILE A 33 -22.58 -1.08 -5.99
N THR A 34 -21.56 -1.84 -6.44
CA THR A 34 -20.16 -1.52 -6.13
C THR A 34 -19.71 -0.19 -6.73
N ILE A 35 -20.16 0.14 -7.94
CA ILE A 35 -19.84 1.41 -8.60
C ILE A 35 -20.49 2.57 -7.85
N ILE A 36 -21.78 2.45 -7.50
CA ILE A 36 -22.52 3.47 -6.75
C ILE A 36 -21.89 3.68 -5.36
N GLY A 37 -21.51 2.60 -4.68
CA GLY A 37 -20.81 2.67 -3.39
C GLY A 37 -19.47 3.39 -3.49
N SER A 38 -18.65 3.07 -4.52
CA SER A 38 -17.38 3.74 -4.76
C SER A 38 -17.56 5.24 -4.99
N VAL A 39 -18.53 5.64 -5.80
CA VAL A 39 -18.83 7.06 -6.08
C VAL A 39 -19.33 7.75 -4.81
N GLY A 40 -20.19 7.09 -4.01
CA GLY A 40 -20.70 7.60 -2.75
C GLY A 40 -19.60 7.88 -1.73
N VAL A 41 -18.65 6.95 -1.54
CA VAL A 41 -17.49 7.14 -0.64
C VAL A 41 -16.62 8.30 -1.13
N MET A 42 -16.43 8.41 -2.45
CA MET A 42 -15.66 9.50 -3.05
C MET A 42 -16.31 10.87 -2.78
N LEU A 43 -17.61 11.04 -3.05
CA LEU A 43 -18.34 12.28 -2.72
C LEU A 43 -18.34 12.59 -1.22
N TRP A 44 -18.47 11.57 -0.37
CA TRP A 44 -18.46 11.74 1.08
C TRP A 44 -17.09 12.24 1.60
N SER A 45 -16.00 11.71 1.06
CA SER A 45 -14.65 12.18 1.38
C SER A 45 -14.41 13.64 0.96
N PHE A 46 -14.92 14.04 -0.21
CA PHE A 46 -14.83 15.44 -0.64
C PHE A 46 -15.73 16.37 0.19
N SER A 47 -16.92 15.93 0.58
CA SER A 47 -17.83 16.72 1.41
C SER A 47 -17.28 16.99 2.80
N THR A 48 -16.64 16.00 3.43
CA THR A 48 -16.02 16.15 4.75
C THR A 48 -14.82 17.09 4.75
N VAL A 49 -14.02 17.10 3.67
CA VAL A 49 -12.93 18.08 3.50
C VAL A 49 -13.48 19.50 3.33
N LEU A 50 -14.52 19.69 2.52
CA LEU A 50 -15.11 21.01 2.29
C LEU A 50 -15.85 21.57 3.52
N GLN A 51 -16.49 20.72 4.33
CA GLN A 51 -17.16 21.15 5.56
C GLN A 51 -16.20 21.53 6.70
N ARG A 52 -14.96 21.02 6.71
CA ARG A 52 -13.93 21.45 7.68
C ARG A 52 -13.36 22.82 7.35
N SER A 53 -13.46 23.27 6.10
CA SER A 53 -12.98 24.59 5.67
C SER A 53 -13.92 25.76 6.04
N SER A 54 -15.12 25.49 6.54
CA SER A 54 -16.12 26.51 6.93
C SER A 54 -16.28 26.70 8.44
N VAL A 55 -15.41 26.12 9.26
CA VAL A 55 -15.30 26.50 10.67
C VAL A 55 -14.62 27.86 10.75
N SER A 56 -15.44 28.91 10.89
CA SER A 56 -15.05 30.28 11.22
C SER A 56 -14.12 30.29 12.42
N THR A 57 -12.82 30.19 12.15
CA THR A 57 -11.79 30.41 13.14
C THR A 57 -11.72 31.93 13.31
N SER A 58 -12.32 32.44 14.38
CA SER A 58 -12.09 33.82 14.81
C SER A 58 -10.61 33.97 15.09
N VAL A 59 -9.87 34.49 14.13
CA VAL A 59 -8.44 34.76 14.25
C VAL A 59 -8.28 35.82 15.35
N ILE A 60 -7.73 35.39 16.48
CA ILE A 60 -7.19 36.29 17.49
C ILE A 60 -6.12 37.13 16.77
N ALA A 61 -6.38 38.43 16.64
CA ALA A 61 -5.50 39.37 15.98
C ALA A 61 -4.19 39.51 16.77
N THR A 62 -3.20 38.68 16.46
CA THR A 62 -1.80 39.01 16.76
C THR A 62 -1.40 40.18 15.87
N PRO A 63 -0.92 41.32 16.43
CA PRO A 63 -0.47 42.44 15.61
C PRO A 63 0.80 42.02 14.85
N VAL A 64 0.65 41.68 13.57
CA VAL A 64 1.77 41.48 12.66
C VAL A 64 2.29 42.86 12.28
N SER A 65 3.44 43.24 12.85
CA SER A 65 4.20 44.41 12.43
C SER A 65 4.59 44.29 10.96
N ALA A 66 4.20 45.32 10.21
CA ALA A 66 4.63 45.74 8.88
C ALA A 66 4.41 44.77 7.69
N PRO A 67 3.97 45.30 6.52
CA PRO A 67 3.96 44.54 5.28
C PRO A 67 5.40 44.34 4.81
N VAL A 68 5.89 43.10 4.94
CA VAL A 68 7.14 42.67 4.30
C VAL A 68 6.88 42.60 2.80
N ASP A 69 7.70 43.33 2.04
CA ASP A 69 7.65 43.41 0.59
C ASP A 69 7.67 41.99 -0.04
N PRO A 70 6.66 41.59 -0.83
CA PRO A 70 6.57 40.24 -1.39
C PRO A 70 7.72 39.92 -2.37
N VAL A 71 8.49 40.91 -2.82
CA VAL A 71 9.61 40.70 -3.75
C VAL A 71 10.83 40.08 -3.05
N GLU A 72 11.08 40.38 -1.78
CA GLU A 72 12.25 39.83 -1.07
C GLU A 72 12.12 38.33 -0.76
N LYS A 73 10.90 37.79 -0.55
CA LYS A 73 10.74 36.36 -0.21
C LYS A 73 10.91 35.42 -1.40
N VAL A 74 10.63 35.86 -2.62
CA VAL A 74 10.71 34.99 -3.81
C VAL A 74 12.16 34.75 -4.22
N THR A 75 13.07 35.70 -3.99
CA THR A 75 14.47 35.57 -4.43
C THR A 75 15.30 34.67 -3.53
N TYR A 76 15.02 34.60 -2.22
CA TYR A 76 15.78 33.76 -1.28
C TYR A 76 15.19 32.35 -1.05
N GLN A 77 14.00 32.04 -1.56
CA GLN A 77 13.37 30.70 -1.43
C GLN A 77 13.62 29.76 -2.62
N GLN A 78 14.26 30.25 -3.69
CA GLN A 78 14.50 29.44 -4.88
C GLN A 78 15.58 28.35 -4.76
N PRO A 79 16.70 28.49 -4.01
CA PRO A 79 17.78 27.50 -4.09
C PRO A 79 17.37 26.13 -3.54
N ASP A 80 16.62 26.08 -2.42
CA ASP A 80 16.28 24.81 -1.76
C ASP A 80 15.15 24.05 -2.47
N SER A 81 14.31 24.76 -3.23
CA SER A 81 13.13 24.17 -3.89
C SER A 81 13.50 23.12 -4.95
N HIS A 82 14.67 23.27 -5.57
CA HIS A 82 15.18 22.32 -6.56
C HIS A 82 15.65 21.03 -5.90
N GLU A 83 16.33 21.10 -4.75
CA GLU A 83 16.76 19.91 -4.00
C GLU A 83 15.57 19.09 -3.50
N PHE A 84 14.55 19.76 -2.94
CA PHE A 84 13.32 19.07 -2.52
C PHE A 84 12.56 18.44 -3.68
N ARG A 85 12.55 19.10 -4.85
CA ARG A 85 11.92 18.58 -6.06
C ARG A 85 12.66 17.34 -6.57
N ASP A 86 13.99 17.36 -6.61
CA ASP A 86 14.78 16.24 -7.09
C ASP A 86 14.67 15.04 -6.14
N ALA A 87 14.69 15.29 -4.81
CA ALA A 87 14.44 14.26 -3.81
C ALA A 87 13.04 13.64 -3.93
N ALA A 88 12.01 14.43 -4.20
CA ALA A 88 10.66 13.93 -4.41
C ALA A 88 10.54 13.06 -5.68
N ILE A 89 11.20 13.46 -6.77
CA ILE A 89 11.24 12.69 -8.03
C ILE A 89 11.98 11.36 -7.83
N GLU A 90 13.09 11.37 -7.08
CA GLU A 90 13.83 10.14 -6.78
C GLU A 90 13.01 9.17 -5.93
N LEU A 91 12.30 9.69 -4.93
CA LEU A 91 11.42 8.90 -4.08
C LEU A 91 10.27 8.27 -4.89
N ASP A 92 9.63 9.05 -5.75
CA ASP A 92 8.56 8.55 -6.63
C ASP A 92 9.07 7.48 -7.60
N ARG A 93 10.25 7.68 -8.18
CA ARG A 93 10.90 6.68 -9.03
C ARG A 93 11.22 5.39 -8.26
N ALA A 94 11.72 5.50 -7.04
CA ALA A 94 11.99 4.34 -6.19
C ALA A 94 10.70 3.58 -5.83
N PHE A 95 9.63 4.32 -5.54
CA PHE A 95 8.31 3.77 -5.28
C PHE A 95 7.72 3.05 -6.51
N MET A 96 7.79 3.66 -7.69
CA MET A 96 7.32 3.03 -8.93
C MET A 96 8.13 1.77 -9.28
N LYS A 97 9.44 1.76 -9.02
CA LYS A 97 10.27 0.54 -9.15
C LYS A 97 9.83 -0.55 -8.18
N SER A 98 9.50 -0.21 -6.93
CA SER A 98 9.05 -1.21 -5.94
C SER A 98 7.70 -1.80 -6.34
N LEU A 99 6.75 -0.99 -6.82
CA LEU A 99 5.47 -1.46 -7.35
C LEU A 99 5.62 -2.38 -8.55
N ALA A 100 6.50 -2.04 -9.49
CA ALA A 100 6.76 -2.87 -10.67
C ALA A 100 7.34 -4.25 -10.31
N ASN A 101 8.14 -4.33 -9.24
CA ASN A 101 8.76 -5.58 -8.80
C ASN A 101 7.86 -6.39 -7.84
N ARG A 102 6.89 -5.76 -7.18
CA ARG A 102 5.95 -6.42 -6.25
C ARG A 102 5.25 -7.68 -6.79
N PRO A 103 4.65 -7.67 -8.01
CA PRO A 103 3.99 -8.87 -8.56
C PRO A 103 4.97 -9.99 -8.93
N ARG A 104 6.26 -9.69 -9.10
CA ARG A 104 7.29 -10.74 -9.27
C ARG A 104 7.60 -11.40 -7.94
N PHE A 105 7.77 -10.63 -6.87
CA PHE A 105 8.12 -11.18 -5.55
C PHE A 105 7.01 -12.05 -4.94
N GLU A 106 5.74 -11.67 -5.08
CA GLU A 106 4.62 -12.45 -4.53
C GLU A 106 4.43 -13.81 -5.22
N ASN A 107 4.83 -13.93 -6.50
CA ASN A 107 4.61 -15.15 -7.29
C ASN A 107 5.86 -16.03 -7.44
N THR A 108 7.03 -15.61 -6.95
CA THR A 108 8.29 -16.37 -7.10
C THR A 108 9.04 -16.63 -5.80
N GLN A 109 8.57 -16.15 -4.64
CA GLN A 109 9.17 -16.56 -3.39
C GLN A 109 8.83 -18.02 -3.09
N PRO A 110 9.84 -18.90 -2.93
CA PRO A 110 9.58 -20.24 -2.43
C PRO A 110 8.97 -20.12 -1.03
N VAL A 111 7.95 -20.95 -0.75
CA VAL A 111 7.46 -21.11 0.62
C VAL A 111 8.64 -21.61 1.45
N LEU A 112 9.12 -20.77 2.37
CA LEU A 112 10.24 -21.09 3.26
C LEU A 112 9.90 -22.36 4.07
N ALA A 113 10.90 -23.19 4.32
CA ALA A 113 10.73 -24.28 5.27
C ALA A 113 10.36 -23.71 6.66
N PRO A 114 9.58 -24.44 7.49
CA PRO A 114 9.13 -23.94 8.79
C PRO A 114 10.28 -23.41 9.69
N ASP A 115 11.43 -24.07 9.65
CA ASP A 115 12.61 -23.69 10.44
C ASP A 115 13.26 -22.39 9.92
N GLU A 116 13.29 -22.21 8.60
CA GLU A 116 13.79 -20.98 7.96
C GLU A 116 12.84 -19.81 8.18
N PHE A 117 11.53 -20.09 8.23
CA PHE A 117 10.51 -19.09 8.57
C PHE A 117 10.70 -18.59 10.01
N ALA A 118 10.89 -19.50 10.97
CA ALA A 118 11.11 -19.13 12.38
C ALA A 118 12.38 -18.25 12.55
N ALA A 119 13.49 -18.63 11.92
CA ALA A 119 14.72 -17.85 11.97
C ALA A 119 14.57 -16.45 11.31
N THR A 120 13.87 -16.39 10.17
CA THR A 120 13.57 -15.13 9.48
C THR A 120 12.66 -14.24 10.31
N TRP A 121 11.66 -14.85 10.96
CA TRP A 121 10.73 -14.16 11.85
C TRP A 121 11.42 -13.59 13.08
N GLU A 122 12.27 -14.38 13.73
CA GLU A 122 13.04 -13.95 14.89
C GLU A 122 13.98 -12.79 14.53
N THR A 123 14.69 -12.89 13.41
CA THR A 123 15.55 -11.83 12.89
C THR A 123 14.78 -10.53 12.66
N ARG A 124 13.58 -10.63 12.07
CA ARG A 124 12.70 -9.47 11.84
C ARG A 124 12.25 -8.84 13.14
N THR A 125 11.75 -9.65 14.08
CA THR A 125 11.29 -9.19 15.39
C THR A 125 12.42 -8.51 16.17
N GLU A 126 13.62 -9.08 16.14
CA GLU A 126 14.80 -8.48 16.77
C GLU A 126 15.18 -7.15 16.12
N SER A 127 15.10 -7.04 14.78
CA SER A 127 15.35 -5.79 14.06
C SER A 127 14.37 -4.68 14.46
N ILE A 128 13.09 -5.01 14.65
CA ILE A 128 12.06 -4.06 15.08
C ILE A 128 12.36 -3.62 16.51
N ARG A 129 12.66 -4.54 17.43
CA ARG A 129 13.03 -4.21 18.81
C ARG A 129 14.26 -3.30 18.87
N LYS A 130 15.31 -3.58 18.09
CA LYS A 130 16.51 -2.73 17.99
C LYS A 130 16.15 -1.31 17.54
N ARG A 131 15.23 -1.18 16.58
CA ARG A 131 14.81 0.11 16.04
C ARG A 131 13.94 0.89 17.03
N ILE A 132 13.04 0.24 17.77
CA ILE A 132 12.31 0.85 18.88
C ILE A 132 13.30 1.36 19.95
N ASN A 133 14.29 0.55 20.31
CA ASN A 133 15.31 0.94 21.29
C ASN A 133 16.16 2.13 20.81
N SER A 134 16.38 2.27 19.51
CA SER A 134 17.09 3.46 18.97
C SER A 134 16.31 4.77 19.16
N TYR A 135 15.00 4.70 19.44
CA TYR A 135 14.14 5.85 19.72
C TYR A 135 13.75 5.95 21.21
N ALA A 136 14.49 5.29 22.12
CA ALA A 136 14.14 5.22 23.53
C ALA A 136 14.06 6.60 24.21
N ASP A 137 14.98 7.51 23.88
CA ASP A 137 15.14 8.83 24.51
C ASP A 137 14.44 9.98 23.77
N VAL A 138 13.63 9.65 22.75
CA VAL A 138 12.93 10.64 21.93
C VAL A 138 11.75 11.25 22.71
N GLN A 139 11.56 12.56 22.58
CA GLN A 139 10.45 13.27 23.23
C GLN A 139 9.11 13.06 22.50
N PRO A 140 7.98 12.98 23.24
CA PRO A 140 6.64 12.91 22.66
C PRO A 140 6.32 14.09 21.74
N GLY A 141 5.62 13.80 20.63
CA GLY A 141 5.19 14.81 19.64
C GLY A 141 6.21 15.10 18.52
N THR A 142 7.30 14.33 18.46
CA THR A 142 8.26 14.35 17.35
C THR A 142 7.95 13.24 16.34
N VAL A 143 8.42 13.38 15.10
CA VAL A 143 8.20 12.36 14.05
C VAL A 143 8.85 11.03 14.44
N GLU A 144 9.98 11.07 15.15
CA GLU A 144 10.68 9.90 15.66
C GLU A 144 9.87 9.20 16.76
N TRP A 145 9.09 9.93 17.56
CA TRP A 145 8.18 9.36 18.55
C TRP A 145 7.01 8.64 17.88
N ASP A 146 6.37 9.27 16.89
CA ASP A 146 5.26 8.65 16.14
C ASP A 146 5.73 7.38 15.42
N ASN A 147 6.95 7.40 14.87
CA ASN A 147 7.58 6.23 14.27
C ASN A 147 7.81 5.12 15.30
N ARG A 148 8.28 5.45 16.51
CA ARG A 148 8.43 4.48 17.61
C ARG A 148 7.09 3.84 17.98
N GLU A 149 6.04 4.63 18.17
CA GLU A 149 4.71 4.12 18.50
C GLU A 149 4.17 3.21 17.39
N SER A 150 4.38 3.57 16.12
CA SER A 150 3.96 2.73 14.99
C SER A 150 4.69 1.37 14.96
N LEU A 151 5.99 1.36 15.26
CA LEU A 151 6.78 0.13 15.34
C LEU A 151 6.38 -0.74 16.54
N GLN A 152 6.00 -0.11 17.64
CA GLN A 152 5.54 -0.80 18.84
C GLN A 152 4.17 -1.44 18.61
N ALA A 153 3.24 -0.74 17.96
CA ALA A 153 1.95 -1.30 17.55
C ALA A 153 2.12 -2.49 16.59
N VAL A 154 3.07 -2.41 15.65
CA VAL A 154 3.40 -3.55 14.78
C VAL A 154 3.90 -4.74 15.60
N LEU A 155 4.73 -4.52 16.63
CA LEU A 155 5.27 -5.59 17.48
C LEU A 155 4.17 -6.25 18.34
N GLU A 156 3.22 -5.47 18.83
CA GLU A 156 2.08 -5.95 19.66
C GLU A 156 1.06 -6.76 18.84
N ASP A 157 0.92 -6.48 17.55
CA ASP A 157 0.03 -7.21 16.63
C ASP A 157 0.66 -8.48 16.03
N LEU A 158 1.93 -8.77 16.36
CA LEU A 158 2.57 -10.02 15.91
C LEU A 158 2.05 -11.21 16.71
N PRO A 159 1.65 -12.31 16.05
CA PRO A 159 1.29 -13.54 16.75
C PRO A 159 2.52 -14.13 17.47
N GLU A 160 2.30 -14.60 18.70
CA GLU A 160 3.29 -15.34 19.53
C GLU A 160 3.72 -16.66 18.90
#